data_AF-A0AAD5TZE9-F1
#
_entry.id   AF-A0AAD5TZE9-F1
#
_cell.length_a   1.000
_cell.length_b   1.000
_cell.length_c   1.000
_cell.angle_alpha   90.00
_cell.angle_beta   90.00
_cell.angle_gamma   90.00
#
_symmetry.space_group_name_H-M   'P 1'
#
loop_
_entity.id
_entity.type
_entity.pdbx_description
1 polymer ?
#
loop_
_entity_poly.entity_id
_entity_poly.type
_entity_poly.pdbx_seq_one_letter_code
_entity_poly.pdbx_strand_id
1 'polypeptide(L)'
;MPENKPTVVIYGTGLIGMFLASHLINTREVNVYLIGRQSTFNRIEDTVETTSINGFKTRVNKTELNFFSTFQSLPSEIQKPDYLILTMKRQDTEAAIKDIDFSHGKTTIVALQWPFNVVESSPGKYQQSSSGSIYLTESEKGIQLKDIFVSSNLECNVSKDMDGILYGKLLINLNNAVCALSGLPILKELQSTQYRRIWANCIWEGLKCYAAAGIYPISFTFIPLWIFPWILWFPFPMFVFQKIGETVFKVNNTTTSSLYEDLKNKKPTCEIEYLQGEIVRLGEEMKVPTPVCLRVKNLVDKAIEKKEGLVVNNPEVILDWIEMINLFDNPSVKTLENPSVHSIHCLVEVPQCVSSLYSILAESKNATSKYVVSFKFGEDATNLLKNSAISHGTDGKKK
;
A
#
# COMPACT_ATOMS: atom_id res chain seq x y z
N MET A 1 19.99 -14.78 -41.20
CA MET A 1 19.66 -15.86 -40.24
C MET A 1 18.37 -15.46 -39.57
N PRO A 2 17.36 -16.33 -39.38
CA PRO A 2 16.21 -15.93 -38.58
C PRO A 2 16.75 -15.61 -37.18
N GLU A 3 16.66 -14.35 -36.75
CA GLU A 3 17.14 -13.92 -35.44
C GLU A 3 16.52 -14.82 -34.37
N ASN A 4 17.35 -15.38 -33.51
CA ASN A 4 16.89 -16.18 -32.38
C ASN A 4 16.17 -15.23 -31.41
N LYS A 5 14.84 -15.17 -31.50
CA LYS A 5 14.02 -14.22 -30.73
C LYS A 5 14.21 -14.47 -29.23
N PRO A 6 14.35 -13.41 -28.40
CA PRO A 6 14.45 -13.57 -26.96
C PRO A 6 13.25 -14.34 -26.40
N THR A 7 13.50 -15.18 -25.40
CA THR A 7 12.47 -15.97 -24.73
C THR A 7 12.04 -15.30 -23.43
N VAL A 8 10.75 -15.01 -23.31
CA VAL A 8 10.12 -14.37 -22.15
C VAL A 8 9.15 -15.34 -21.50
N VAL A 9 9.38 -15.67 -20.24
CA VAL A 9 8.44 -16.44 -19.41
C VAL A 9 7.72 -15.46 -18.47
N ILE A 10 6.39 -15.44 -18.53
CA ILE A 10 5.53 -14.68 -17.61
C ILE A 10 4.93 -15.66 -16.61
N TYR A 11 5.36 -15.56 -15.36
CA TYR A 11 4.86 -16.37 -14.26
C TYR A 11 3.79 -15.60 -13.48
N GLY A 12 2.54 -16.00 -13.67
CA GLY A 12 1.36 -15.44 -13.02
C GLY A 12 0.39 -14.85 -14.03
N THR A 13 -0.50 -15.68 -14.57
CA THR A 13 -1.53 -15.28 -15.56
C THR A 13 -2.73 -14.54 -14.98
N GLY A 14 -2.51 -13.66 -13.99
CA GLY A 14 -3.53 -12.73 -13.51
C GLY A 14 -3.78 -11.59 -14.51
N LEU A 15 -4.49 -10.55 -14.07
CA LEU A 15 -4.85 -9.38 -14.90
C LEU A 15 -3.63 -8.76 -15.59
N ILE A 16 -2.57 -8.49 -14.83
CA ILE A 16 -1.32 -7.91 -15.34
C ILE A 16 -0.57 -8.86 -16.26
N GLY A 17 -0.46 -10.15 -15.87
CA GLY A 17 0.26 -11.14 -16.67
C GLY A 17 -0.36 -11.38 -18.04
N MET A 18 -1.69 -11.49 -18.10
CA MET A 18 -2.41 -11.65 -19.37
C MET A 18 -2.37 -10.39 -20.24
N PHE A 19 -2.45 -9.22 -19.60
CA PHE A 19 -2.30 -7.94 -20.30
C PHE A 19 -0.92 -7.81 -20.94
N LEU A 20 0.15 -8.05 -20.17
CA LEU A 20 1.52 -8.06 -20.68
C LEU A 20 1.72 -9.08 -21.80
N ALA A 21 1.25 -10.32 -21.61
CA ALA A 21 1.41 -11.38 -22.58
C ALA A 21 0.81 -11.02 -23.94
N SER A 22 -0.40 -10.44 -23.94
CA SER A 22 -1.05 -10.03 -25.18
C SER A 22 -0.27 -8.94 -25.91
N HIS A 23 0.32 -7.99 -25.17
CA HIS A 23 1.19 -6.95 -25.74
C HIS A 23 2.45 -7.54 -26.37
N LEU A 24 3.16 -8.42 -25.67
CA LEU A 24 4.41 -9.02 -26.15
C LEU A 24 4.18 -9.98 -27.33
N ILE A 25 3.13 -10.79 -27.30
CA ILE A 25 2.81 -11.73 -28.39
C ILE A 25 2.45 -10.97 -29.67
N ASN A 26 1.75 -9.83 -29.54
CA ASN A 26 1.28 -9.04 -30.67
C ASN A 26 2.43 -8.47 -31.53
N THR A 27 3.60 -8.17 -30.96
CA THR A 27 4.75 -7.68 -31.75
C THR A 27 5.48 -8.77 -32.51
N ARG A 28 5.39 -10.03 -32.03
CA ARG A 28 6.15 -11.18 -32.52
C ARG A 28 7.67 -10.99 -32.45
N GLU A 29 8.17 -10.06 -31.65
CA GLU A 29 9.62 -9.82 -31.47
C GLU A 29 10.25 -10.81 -30.49
N VAL A 30 9.44 -11.38 -29.59
CA VAL A 30 9.87 -12.32 -28.55
C VAL A 30 9.02 -13.59 -28.56
N ASN A 31 9.58 -14.69 -28.05
CA ASN A 31 8.83 -15.91 -27.77
C ASN A 31 8.27 -15.84 -26.36
N VAL A 32 6.94 -15.84 -26.21
CA VAL A 32 6.27 -15.69 -24.90
C VAL A 32 5.73 -17.03 -24.42
N TYR A 33 6.02 -17.36 -23.17
CA TYR A 33 5.52 -18.53 -22.45
C TYR A 33 4.85 -18.10 -21.16
N LEU A 34 3.76 -18.75 -20.80
CA LEU A 34 2.91 -18.38 -19.68
C LEU A 34 2.86 -19.50 -18.65
N ILE A 35 3.07 -19.17 -17.37
CA ILE A 35 2.85 -20.10 -16.26
C ILE A 35 1.71 -19.56 -15.39
N GLY A 36 0.70 -20.39 -15.12
CA GLY A 36 -0.37 -20.00 -14.20
C GLY A 36 -1.40 -21.08 -13.93
N ARG A 37 -2.56 -20.67 -13.38
CA ARG A 37 -3.62 -21.62 -13.00
C ARG A 37 -4.43 -22.04 -14.22
N GLN A 38 -4.66 -23.35 -14.37
CA GLN A 38 -5.48 -23.90 -15.45
C GLN A 38 -6.89 -23.30 -15.48
N SER A 39 -7.47 -23.00 -14.31
CA SER A 39 -8.78 -22.35 -14.19
C SER A 39 -8.82 -20.98 -14.87
N THR A 40 -7.75 -20.20 -14.82
CA THR A 40 -7.69 -18.91 -15.53
C THR A 40 -7.62 -19.12 -17.03
N PHE A 41 -6.80 -20.06 -17.50
CA PHE A 41 -6.66 -20.34 -18.93
C PHE A 41 -7.95 -20.92 -19.54
N ASN A 42 -8.67 -21.75 -18.79
CA ASN A 42 -9.92 -22.36 -19.23
C ASN A 42 -11.06 -21.33 -19.40
N ARG A 43 -11.02 -20.20 -18.69
CA ARG A 43 -12.00 -19.12 -18.83
C ARG A 43 -11.87 -18.35 -20.13
N ILE A 44 -10.71 -18.40 -20.77
CA ILE A 44 -10.49 -17.76 -22.07
C ILE A 44 -11.14 -18.67 -23.11
N GLU A 45 -12.09 -18.14 -23.87
CA GLU A 45 -12.77 -18.91 -24.93
C GLU A 45 -11.84 -19.01 -26.15
N ASP A 46 -11.77 -17.94 -26.95
CA ASP A 46 -11.06 -17.94 -28.22
C ASP A 46 -9.86 -16.98 -28.27
N THR A 47 -9.99 -15.81 -27.63
CA THR A 47 -9.01 -14.73 -27.77
C THR A 47 -8.78 -13.99 -26.47
N VAL A 48 -7.59 -13.39 -26.37
CA VAL A 48 -7.25 -12.39 -25.36
C VAL A 48 -7.16 -11.04 -26.05
N GLU A 49 -8.00 -10.11 -25.61
CA GLU A 49 -8.05 -8.74 -26.10
C GLU A 49 -7.57 -7.81 -25.00
N THR A 50 -6.73 -6.84 -25.35
CA THR A 50 -6.35 -5.78 -24.41
C THR A 50 -6.64 -4.40 -24.96
N THR A 51 -6.86 -3.43 -24.07
CA THR A 51 -6.94 -2.01 -24.41
C THR A 51 -6.12 -1.21 -23.41
N SER A 52 -5.08 -0.53 -23.91
CA SER A 52 -4.26 0.42 -23.17
C SER A 52 -5.01 1.74 -22.94
N ILE A 53 -4.56 2.54 -21.98
CA ILE A 53 -5.21 3.82 -21.66
C ILE A 53 -5.13 4.85 -22.80
N ASN A 54 -4.12 4.74 -23.67
CA ASN A 54 -3.97 5.55 -24.90
C ASN A 54 -4.85 5.02 -26.06
N GLY A 55 -5.67 4.00 -25.82
CA GLY A 55 -6.55 3.40 -26.82
C GLY A 55 -5.90 2.34 -27.72
N PHE A 56 -4.61 2.04 -27.54
CA PHE A 56 -3.96 0.95 -28.25
C PHE A 56 -4.57 -0.39 -27.88
N LYS A 57 -4.81 -1.26 -28.86
CA LYS A 57 -5.48 -2.54 -28.67
C LYS A 57 -4.62 -3.68 -29.21
N THR A 58 -4.67 -4.80 -28.51
CA THR A 58 -4.09 -6.06 -28.97
C THR A 58 -5.17 -7.13 -29.02
N ARG A 59 -4.97 -8.13 -29.88
CA ARG A 59 -5.82 -9.30 -29.97
C ARG A 59 -4.94 -10.50 -30.29
N VAL A 60 -4.97 -11.50 -29.42
CA VAL A 60 -4.15 -12.71 -29.53
C VAL A 60 -5.06 -13.92 -29.43
N ASN A 61 -4.87 -14.91 -30.30
CA ASN A 61 -5.65 -16.14 -30.23
C ASN A 61 -5.20 -17.00 -29.05
N LYS A 62 -6.12 -17.75 -28.46
CA LYS A 62 -5.80 -18.67 -27.36
C LYS A 62 -4.74 -19.71 -27.74
N THR A 63 -4.68 -20.10 -29.01
CA THR A 63 -3.67 -21.03 -29.55
C THR A 63 -2.26 -20.44 -29.60
N GLU A 64 -2.12 -19.11 -29.56
CA GLU A 64 -0.83 -18.41 -29.50
C GLU A 64 -0.32 -18.25 -28.05
N LEU A 65 -1.15 -18.59 -27.05
CA LEU A 65 -0.78 -18.57 -25.65
C LEU A 65 -0.08 -19.89 -25.29
N ASN A 66 1.25 -19.89 -25.31
CA ASN A 66 2.07 -21.04 -24.87
C ASN A 66 1.95 -21.23 -23.34
N PHE A 67 0.86 -21.82 -22.89
CA PHE A 67 0.47 -21.91 -21.49
C PHE A 67 0.91 -23.22 -20.83
N PHE A 68 1.39 -23.10 -19.60
CA PHE A 68 1.89 -24.17 -18.76
C PHE A 68 1.36 -23.99 -17.33
N SER A 69 1.12 -25.09 -16.62
CA SER A 69 0.59 -25.05 -15.25
C SER A 69 1.68 -24.81 -14.20
N THR A 70 2.90 -25.28 -14.46
CA THR A 70 4.06 -25.16 -13.56
C THR A 70 5.34 -24.88 -14.36
N PHE A 71 6.36 -24.35 -13.67
CA PHE A 71 7.67 -24.11 -14.29
C PHE A 71 8.30 -25.41 -14.84
N GLN A 72 8.17 -26.52 -14.12
CA GLN A 72 8.72 -27.83 -14.49
C GLN A 72 8.08 -28.42 -15.75
N SER A 73 6.86 -27.98 -16.09
CA SER A 73 6.17 -28.44 -17.29
C SER A 73 6.65 -27.73 -18.58
N LEU A 74 7.47 -26.68 -18.45
CA LEU A 74 8.11 -26.04 -19.61
C LEU A 74 9.09 -27.00 -20.30
N PRO A 75 9.25 -26.91 -21.64
CA PRO A 75 10.32 -27.61 -22.34
C PRO A 75 11.69 -27.25 -21.74
N SER A 76 12.62 -28.21 -21.68
CA SER A 76 13.92 -28.03 -21.02
C SER A 76 14.75 -26.88 -21.61
N GLU A 77 14.61 -26.60 -22.91
CA GLU A 77 15.23 -25.44 -23.56
C GLU A 77 14.64 -24.09 -23.12
N ILE A 78 13.38 -24.05 -22.67
CA ILE A 78 12.67 -22.84 -22.22
C ILE A 78 12.84 -22.61 -20.71
N GLN A 79 13.20 -23.63 -19.93
CA GLN A 79 13.53 -23.49 -18.51
C GLN A 79 14.76 -22.61 -18.24
N LYS A 80 15.40 -22.06 -19.28
CA LYS A 80 16.45 -21.06 -19.23
C LYS A 80 16.06 -19.81 -20.05
N PRO A 81 14.99 -19.09 -19.65
CA PRO A 81 14.52 -17.98 -20.46
C PRO A 81 15.50 -16.79 -20.39
N ASP A 82 15.51 -15.96 -21.43
CA ASP A 82 16.24 -14.68 -21.40
C ASP A 82 15.66 -13.75 -20.33
N TYR A 83 14.34 -13.81 -20.13
CA TYR A 83 13.60 -13.03 -19.14
C TYR A 83 12.54 -13.88 -18.43
N LEU A 84 12.55 -13.83 -17.10
CA LEU A 84 11.50 -14.37 -16.25
C LEU A 84 10.81 -13.22 -15.51
N ILE A 85 9.53 -13.01 -15.82
CA ILE A 85 8.73 -11.90 -15.30
C ILE A 85 7.69 -12.47 -14.32
N LEU A 86 7.75 -12.05 -13.06
CA LEU A 86 6.78 -12.45 -12.04
C LEU A 86 5.67 -11.41 -11.97
N THR A 87 4.43 -11.82 -12.24
CA THR A 87 3.23 -10.95 -12.24
C THR A 87 2.16 -11.40 -11.24
N MET A 88 2.53 -12.31 -10.34
CA MET A 88 1.68 -12.76 -9.24
C MET A 88 1.66 -11.77 -8.07
N LYS A 89 0.75 -11.97 -7.12
CA LYS A 89 0.72 -11.19 -5.89
C LYS A 89 1.92 -11.54 -5.01
N ARG A 90 2.33 -10.59 -4.16
CA ARG A 90 3.46 -10.76 -3.23
C ARG A 90 3.36 -12.04 -2.38
N GLN A 91 2.14 -12.41 -1.96
CA GLN A 91 1.86 -13.62 -1.17
C GLN A 91 2.23 -14.93 -1.89
N ASP A 92 2.14 -14.95 -3.23
CA ASP A 92 2.43 -16.13 -4.04
C ASP A 92 3.89 -16.15 -4.53
N THR A 93 4.62 -15.04 -4.36
CA THR A 93 5.97 -14.85 -4.94
C THR A 93 6.98 -15.82 -4.31
N GLU A 94 6.94 -16.04 -3.00
CA GLU A 94 7.87 -16.96 -2.32
C GLU A 94 7.67 -18.41 -2.80
N ALA A 95 6.42 -18.85 -2.95
CA ALA A 95 6.10 -20.17 -3.46
C ALA A 95 6.61 -20.34 -4.89
N ALA A 96 6.36 -19.37 -5.77
CA ALA A 96 6.84 -19.43 -7.14
C ALA A 96 8.38 -19.40 -7.25
N ILE A 97 9.08 -18.67 -6.38
CA ILE A 97 10.55 -18.70 -6.33
C ILE A 97 11.06 -20.10 -5.99
N LYS A 98 10.39 -20.81 -5.06
CA LYS A 98 10.75 -22.21 -4.74
C LYS A 98 10.47 -23.17 -5.89
N ASP A 99 9.48 -22.87 -6.73
CA ASP A 99 9.16 -23.65 -7.92
C ASP A 99 10.14 -23.42 -9.09
N ILE A 100 10.99 -22.39 -9.04
CA ILE A 100 11.94 -22.08 -10.13
C ILE A 100 13.27 -22.78 -9.87
N ASP A 101 13.74 -23.55 -10.85
CA ASP A 101 15.08 -24.15 -10.81
C ASP A 101 16.16 -23.14 -11.26
N PHE A 102 16.91 -22.62 -10.30
CA PHE A 102 18.04 -21.70 -10.55
C PHE A 102 19.37 -22.42 -10.84
N SER A 103 19.43 -23.75 -10.82
CA SER A 103 20.66 -24.53 -11.01
C SER A 103 21.21 -24.48 -12.46
N HIS A 104 20.40 -23.99 -13.39
CA HIS A 104 20.60 -24.19 -14.82
C HIS A 104 21.40 -23.10 -15.55
N GLY A 105 21.88 -22.05 -14.87
CA GLY A 105 22.73 -20.99 -15.45
C GLY A 105 22.49 -19.61 -14.83
N LYS A 106 23.06 -18.57 -15.44
CA LYS A 106 22.88 -17.16 -15.01
C LYS A 106 21.54 -16.60 -15.51
N THR A 107 20.42 -17.00 -14.90
CA THR A 107 19.12 -16.34 -15.12
C THR A 107 19.16 -14.95 -14.50
N THR A 108 18.85 -13.91 -15.29
CA THR A 108 18.79 -12.53 -14.77
C THR A 108 17.38 -12.22 -14.29
N ILE A 109 17.21 -11.95 -13.00
CA ILE A 109 15.95 -11.47 -12.43
C ILE A 109 15.99 -9.94 -12.47
N VAL A 110 15.06 -9.33 -13.20
CA VAL A 110 14.92 -7.87 -13.27
C VAL A 110 13.77 -7.46 -12.36
N ALA A 111 14.07 -6.72 -11.29
CA ALA A 111 13.02 -6.12 -10.46
C ALA A 111 12.24 -5.10 -11.30
N LEU A 112 10.92 -5.20 -11.22
CA LEU A 112 9.99 -4.40 -12.00
C LEU A 112 8.87 -3.87 -11.12
N GLN A 113 8.37 -2.70 -11.44
CA GLN A 113 7.20 -2.12 -10.81
C GLN A 113 6.11 -1.91 -11.87
N TRP A 114 4.90 -2.37 -11.55
CA TRP A 114 3.71 -2.04 -12.33
C TRP A 114 3.04 -0.80 -11.74
N PRO A 115 2.87 0.27 -12.52
CA PRO A 115 2.36 1.55 -12.02
C PRO A 115 0.86 1.72 -12.20
N PHE A 116 0.23 0.82 -12.97
CA PHE A 116 -1.17 0.93 -13.33
C PHE A 116 -1.97 -0.33 -13.01
N ASN A 117 -3.28 -0.15 -12.99
CA ASN A 117 -4.26 -1.18 -12.78
C ASN A 117 -4.79 -1.69 -14.12
N VAL A 118 -5.10 -2.98 -14.16
CA VAL A 118 -5.81 -3.64 -15.26
C VAL A 118 -7.09 -4.23 -14.69
N VAL A 119 -8.19 -4.07 -15.40
CA VAL A 119 -9.48 -4.68 -15.09
C VAL A 119 -9.86 -5.68 -16.18
N GLU A 120 -10.61 -6.71 -15.82
CA GLU A 120 -11.21 -7.65 -16.78
C GLU A 120 -12.70 -7.35 -16.90
N SER A 121 -13.16 -6.93 -18.09
CA SER A 121 -14.57 -6.59 -18.32
C SER A 121 -15.41 -7.83 -18.62
N SER A 122 -14.82 -8.82 -19.29
CA SER A 122 -15.32 -10.17 -19.49
C SER A 122 -14.13 -11.12 -19.62
N PRO A 123 -14.30 -12.44 -19.46
CA PRO A 123 -13.20 -13.39 -19.61
C PRO A 123 -12.36 -13.13 -20.88
N GLY A 124 -11.05 -12.94 -20.71
CA GLY A 124 -10.12 -12.68 -21.81
C GLY A 124 -10.10 -11.23 -22.33
N LYS A 125 -10.90 -10.31 -21.79
CA LYS A 125 -10.89 -8.88 -22.17
C LYS A 125 -10.35 -8.01 -21.07
N TYR A 126 -9.13 -7.53 -21.25
CA TYR A 126 -8.39 -6.75 -20.25
C TYR A 126 -8.29 -5.28 -20.66
N GLN A 127 -8.49 -4.37 -19.72
CA GLN A 127 -8.38 -2.94 -19.96
C GLN A 127 -7.51 -2.29 -18.90
N GLN A 128 -6.51 -1.52 -19.35
CA GLN A 128 -5.75 -0.65 -18.47
C GLN A 128 -6.67 0.47 -17.95
N SER A 129 -6.84 0.56 -16.63
CA SER A 129 -7.76 1.50 -15.98
C SER A 129 -7.06 2.72 -15.37
N SER A 130 -5.75 2.69 -15.19
CA SER A 130 -4.94 3.83 -14.76
C SER A 130 -3.66 3.94 -15.60
N SER A 131 -2.95 5.06 -15.53
CA SER A 131 -1.69 5.25 -16.27
C SER A 131 -0.50 5.29 -15.32
N GLY A 132 0.68 5.22 -15.94
CA GLY A 132 1.98 5.33 -15.31
C GLY A 132 2.97 4.54 -16.14
N SER A 133 4.24 4.86 -16.00
CA SER A 133 5.33 4.18 -16.73
C SER A 133 5.87 3.01 -15.91
N ILE A 134 6.06 1.86 -16.55
CA ILE A 134 6.71 0.70 -15.93
C ILE A 134 8.15 1.08 -15.63
N TYR A 135 8.64 0.74 -14.44
CA TYR A 135 10.06 0.91 -14.11
C TYR A 135 10.76 -0.44 -14.00
N LEU A 136 11.93 -0.53 -14.63
CA LEU A 136 12.86 -1.64 -14.54
C LEU A 136 14.15 -1.17 -13.85
N THR A 137 14.84 -2.09 -13.18
CA THR A 137 16.18 -1.81 -12.66
C THR A 137 17.16 -1.59 -13.82
N GLU A 138 17.94 -0.51 -13.77
CA GLU A 138 18.93 -0.20 -14.80
C GLU A 138 20.06 -1.24 -14.79
N SER A 139 20.11 -2.01 -15.87
CA SER A 139 21.11 -3.03 -16.16
C SER A 139 21.09 -3.28 -17.67
N GLU A 140 22.08 -3.98 -18.24
CA GLU A 140 22.07 -4.32 -19.66
C GLU A 140 20.78 -5.06 -20.07
N LYS A 141 20.39 -6.07 -19.28
CA LYS A 141 19.13 -6.81 -19.48
C LYS A 141 17.89 -5.96 -19.22
N GLY A 142 17.93 -5.06 -18.24
CA GLY A 142 16.83 -4.13 -17.97
C GLY A 142 16.60 -3.15 -19.12
N ILE A 143 17.65 -2.65 -19.77
CA ILE A 143 17.57 -1.77 -20.94
C ILE A 143 17.01 -2.54 -22.15
N GLN A 144 17.51 -3.76 -22.41
CA GLN A 144 16.99 -4.61 -23.48
C GLN A 144 15.48 -4.93 -23.28
N LEU A 145 15.07 -5.24 -22.04
CA LEU A 145 13.67 -5.48 -21.72
C LEU A 145 12.81 -4.21 -21.84
N LYS A 146 13.36 -3.04 -21.50
CA LYS A 146 12.70 -1.74 -21.72
C LYS A 146 12.38 -1.55 -23.20
N ASP A 147 13.32 -1.85 -24.08
CA ASP A 147 13.13 -1.68 -25.52
C ASP A 147 12.05 -2.63 -26.06
N ILE A 148 12.01 -3.88 -25.58
CA ILE A 148 10.92 -4.84 -25.87
C ILE A 148 9.55 -4.33 -25.38
N PHE A 149 9.49 -3.70 -24.21
CA PHE A 149 8.24 -3.14 -23.69
C PHE A 149 7.78 -1.94 -24.53
N VAL A 150 8.71 -1.04 -24.87
CA VAL A 150 8.43 0.14 -25.68
C VAL A 150 7.97 -0.24 -27.09
N SER A 151 8.61 -1.21 -27.75
CA SER A 151 8.16 -1.74 -29.05
C SER A 151 6.78 -2.40 -28.97
N SER A 152 6.44 -2.96 -27.80
CA SER A 152 5.13 -3.52 -27.48
C SER A 152 4.09 -2.49 -27.01
N ASN A 153 4.35 -1.20 -27.25
CA ASN A 153 3.47 -0.08 -26.87
C ASN A 153 3.17 -0.04 -25.36
N LEU A 154 4.13 -0.44 -24.53
CA LEU A 154 4.12 -0.29 -23.08
C LEU A 154 5.14 0.77 -22.69
N GLU A 155 4.66 1.83 -22.04
CA GLU A 155 5.54 2.88 -21.54
C GLU A 155 6.46 2.32 -20.44
N CYS A 156 7.77 2.34 -20.68
CA CYS A 156 8.74 1.75 -19.76
C CYS A 156 10.01 2.59 -19.66
N ASN A 157 10.48 2.77 -18.43
CA ASN A 157 11.70 3.46 -18.06
C ASN A 157 12.61 2.53 -17.25
N VAL A 158 13.89 2.89 -17.18
CA VAL A 158 14.86 2.26 -16.27
C VAL A 158 15.21 3.21 -15.14
N SER A 159 15.48 2.68 -13.94
CA SER A 159 15.95 3.44 -12.80
C SER A 159 17.19 2.79 -12.19
N LYS A 160 18.19 3.61 -11.86
CA LYS A 160 19.35 3.20 -11.03
C LYS A 160 18.96 2.95 -9.58
N ASP A 161 17.89 3.59 -9.13
CA ASP A 161 17.38 3.51 -7.78
C ASP A 161 15.95 2.96 -7.83
N MET A 162 15.85 1.63 -7.87
CA MET A 162 14.56 0.94 -7.88
C MET A 162 13.91 0.98 -6.50
N ASP A 163 14.71 0.95 -5.44
CA ASP A 163 14.22 1.02 -4.06
C ASP A 163 13.54 2.36 -3.81
N GLY A 164 14.15 3.47 -4.23
CA GLY A 164 13.55 4.80 -4.16
C GLY A 164 12.19 4.88 -4.87
N ILE A 165 12.05 4.26 -6.05
CA ILE A 165 10.77 4.17 -6.76
C ILE A 165 9.72 3.39 -5.95
N LEU A 166 10.09 2.23 -5.40
CA LEU A 166 9.20 1.38 -4.62
C LEU A 166 8.77 2.05 -3.31
N TYR A 167 9.70 2.67 -2.59
CA TYR A 167 9.41 3.43 -1.37
C TYR A 167 8.58 4.69 -1.65
N GLY A 168 8.80 5.36 -2.78
CA GLY A 168 7.93 6.45 -3.22
C GLY A 168 6.48 6.00 -3.47
N LYS A 169 6.31 4.86 -4.13
CA LYS A 169 5.00 4.22 -4.32
C LYS A 169 4.34 3.83 -3.00
N LEU A 170 5.12 3.27 -2.07
CA LEU A 170 4.63 2.88 -0.75
C LEU A 170 3.97 4.04 -0.02
N LEU A 171 4.60 5.23 0.02
CA LEU A 171 4.03 6.42 0.68
C LEU A 171 2.67 6.83 0.11
N ILE A 172 2.50 6.78 -1.21
CA ILE A 172 1.22 7.08 -1.84
C ILE A 172 0.18 6.00 -1.51
N ASN A 173 0.58 4.73 -1.52
CA ASN A 173 -0.28 3.60 -1.20
C ASN A 173 -0.67 3.51 0.27
N LEU A 174 -0.08 4.31 1.18
CA LEU A 174 -0.57 4.43 2.55
C LEU A 174 -2.04 4.89 2.61
N ASN A 175 -2.56 5.53 1.55
CA ASN A 175 -3.98 5.87 1.47
C ASN A 175 -4.91 4.64 1.41
N ASN A 176 -4.42 3.47 0.97
CA ASN A 176 -5.27 2.30 0.78
C ASN A 176 -5.98 1.90 2.07
N ALA A 177 -5.27 1.94 3.20
CA ALA A 177 -5.84 1.66 4.52
C ALA A 177 -6.76 2.77 5.01
N VAL A 178 -6.43 4.05 4.75
CA VAL A 178 -7.28 5.19 5.11
C VAL A 178 -8.61 5.14 4.37
N CYS A 179 -8.58 4.91 3.05
CA CYS A 179 -9.76 4.69 2.22
C CYS A 179 -10.61 3.52 2.76
N ALA A 180 -9.98 2.40 3.10
CA ALA A 180 -10.70 1.24 3.62
C ALA A 180 -11.39 1.52 4.98
N LEU A 181 -10.67 2.13 5.93
CA LEU A 181 -11.21 2.51 7.24
C LEU A 181 -12.29 3.59 7.14
N SER A 182 -12.20 4.49 6.15
CA SER A 182 -13.21 5.52 5.92
C SER A 182 -14.54 4.96 5.42
N GLY A 183 -14.54 3.78 4.79
CA GLY A 183 -15.71 3.24 4.10
C GLY A 183 -16.16 4.05 2.87
N LEU A 184 -15.33 4.97 2.37
CA LEU A 184 -15.67 5.87 1.27
C LEU A 184 -14.83 5.58 0.02
N PRO A 185 -15.40 5.80 -1.20
CA PRO A 185 -14.60 5.96 -2.41
C PRO A 185 -13.56 7.07 -2.26
N ILE A 186 -12.41 6.91 -2.93
CA ILE A 186 -11.23 7.77 -2.75
C ILE A 186 -11.56 9.26 -2.92
N LEU A 187 -12.35 9.63 -3.94
CA LEU A 187 -12.73 11.04 -4.15
C LEU A 187 -13.58 11.62 -3.02
N LYS A 188 -14.42 10.81 -2.36
CA LYS A 188 -15.23 11.25 -1.22
C LYS A 188 -14.40 11.29 0.06
N GLU A 189 -13.50 10.34 0.24
CA GLU A 189 -12.53 10.32 1.33
C GLU A 189 -11.66 11.59 1.30
N LEU A 190 -11.14 11.96 0.12
CA LEU A 190 -10.36 13.16 -0.10
C LEU A 190 -11.13 14.47 0.13
N GLN A 191 -12.46 14.46 0.25
CA GLN A 191 -13.23 15.65 0.64
C GLN A 191 -13.14 15.93 2.15
N SER A 192 -12.84 14.90 2.95
CA SER A 192 -12.66 15.02 4.40
C SER A 192 -11.25 15.50 4.74
N THR A 193 -11.17 16.69 5.36
CA THR A 193 -9.89 17.22 5.86
C THR A 193 -9.24 16.29 6.86
N GLN A 194 -10.03 15.59 7.67
CA GLN A 194 -9.55 14.71 8.70
C GLN A 194 -8.93 13.43 8.12
N TYR A 195 -9.54 12.81 7.10
CA TYR A 195 -8.93 11.66 6.41
C TYR A 195 -7.65 12.04 5.67
N ARG A 196 -7.64 13.20 4.98
CA ARG A 196 -6.41 13.73 4.37
C ARG A 196 -5.29 13.92 5.38
N ARG A 197 -5.61 14.42 6.59
CA ARG A 197 -4.64 14.59 7.67
C ARG A 197 -4.14 13.26 8.24
N ILE A 198 -4.99 12.23 8.34
CA ILE A 198 -4.53 10.88 8.71
C ILE A 198 -3.48 10.41 7.71
N TRP A 199 -3.78 10.50 6.41
CA TRP A 199 -2.85 10.10 5.37
C TRP A 199 -1.55 10.93 5.40
N ALA A 200 -1.65 12.26 5.55
CA ALA A 200 -0.49 13.13 5.68
C ALA A 200 0.43 12.72 6.84
N ASN A 201 -0.14 12.37 8.00
CA ASN A 201 0.63 11.91 9.16
C ASN A 201 1.33 10.57 8.89
N CYS A 202 0.65 9.61 8.26
CA CYS A 202 1.29 8.36 7.84
C CYS A 202 2.50 8.62 6.90
N ILE A 203 2.36 9.55 5.96
CA ILE A 203 3.46 9.93 5.06
C ILE A 203 4.61 10.59 5.82
N TRP A 204 4.33 11.53 6.73
CA TRP A 204 5.37 12.15 7.55
C TRP A 204 6.14 11.14 8.40
N GLU A 205 5.45 10.16 9.00
CA GLU A 205 6.09 9.07 9.73
C GLU A 205 6.99 8.24 8.81
N GLY A 206 6.50 7.87 7.62
CA GLY A 206 7.29 7.15 6.63
C GLY A 206 8.53 7.93 6.19
N LEU A 207 8.39 9.22 5.89
CA LEU A 207 9.52 10.08 5.52
C LEU A 207 10.57 10.21 6.64
N LYS A 208 10.15 10.28 7.91
CA LYS A 208 11.08 10.29 9.05
C LYS A 208 11.83 8.96 9.17
N CYS A 209 11.14 7.84 9.00
CA CYS A 209 11.76 6.52 9.01
C CYS A 209 12.77 6.36 7.86
N TYR A 210 12.39 6.80 6.65
CA TYR A 210 13.28 6.77 5.49
C TYR A 210 14.51 7.63 5.68
N ALA A 211 14.35 8.85 6.20
CA ALA A 211 15.48 9.73 6.50
C ALA A 211 16.46 9.10 7.51
N ALA A 212 15.94 8.44 8.55
CA ALA A 212 16.78 7.75 9.53
C ALA A 212 17.50 6.54 8.92
N ALA A 213 16.85 5.80 8.02
CA ALA A 213 17.40 4.62 7.36
C ALA A 213 18.29 4.92 6.14
N GLY A 214 18.45 6.19 5.74
CA GLY A 214 19.19 6.56 4.54
C GLY A 214 18.46 6.21 3.22
N ILE A 215 17.13 6.10 3.25
CA ILE A 215 16.29 5.81 2.09
C ILE A 215 15.82 7.13 1.45
N TYR A 216 15.94 7.23 0.13
CA TYR A 216 15.54 8.41 -0.64
C TYR A 216 14.38 8.08 -1.58
N PRO A 217 13.12 8.31 -1.19
CA PRO A 217 11.99 7.93 -2.02
C PRO A 217 11.87 8.85 -3.25
N ILE A 218 11.62 8.26 -4.41
CA ILE A 218 11.45 8.96 -5.68
C ILE A 218 9.96 9.13 -5.97
N SER A 219 9.54 10.38 -6.24
CA SER A 219 8.16 10.62 -6.65
C SER A 219 7.94 10.12 -8.07
N PHE A 220 6.90 9.31 -8.26
CA PHE A 220 6.38 8.94 -9.57
C PHE A 220 5.20 9.84 -10.00
N THR A 221 4.88 10.85 -9.18
CA THR A 221 3.88 11.89 -9.47
C THR A 221 4.58 13.22 -9.76
N PHE A 222 3.86 14.19 -10.32
CA PHE A 222 4.40 15.54 -10.52
C PHE A 222 4.62 16.32 -9.21
N ILE A 223 4.19 15.79 -8.07
CA ILE A 223 4.33 16.42 -6.75
C ILE A 223 5.51 15.76 -6.02
N PRO A 224 6.50 16.52 -5.55
CA PRO A 224 7.55 15.99 -4.68
C PRO A 224 6.97 15.39 -3.39
N LEU A 225 7.44 14.21 -2.99
CA LEU A 225 6.88 13.45 -1.86
C LEU A 225 6.97 14.19 -0.52
N TRP A 226 7.98 15.05 -0.33
CA TRP A 226 8.13 15.88 0.87
C TRP A 226 7.14 17.05 0.93
N ILE A 227 6.60 17.49 -0.21
CA ILE A 227 5.55 18.53 -0.30
C ILE A 227 4.17 17.90 -0.13
N PHE A 228 3.98 16.69 -0.64
CA PHE A 228 2.70 16.01 -0.69
C PHE A 228 1.90 15.99 0.64
N PRO A 229 2.47 15.65 1.81
CA PRO A 229 1.72 15.67 3.06
C PRO A 229 1.26 17.08 3.48
N TRP A 230 1.99 18.13 3.11
CA TRP A 230 1.55 19.51 3.36
C TRP A 230 0.32 19.87 2.53
N ILE A 231 0.26 19.43 1.27
CA ILE A 231 -0.92 19.63 0.42
C ILE A 231 -2.15 18.97 1.03
N LEU A 232 -2.00 17.74 1.54
CA LEU A 232 -3.09 17.02 2.20
C LEU A 232 -3.54 17.71 3.50
N TRP A 233 -2.60 18.26 4.26
CA TRP A 233 -2.85 18.81 5.59
C TRP A 233 -3.52 20.20 5.58
N PHE A 234 -3.11 21.07 4.65
CA PHE A 234 -3.60 22.44 4.54
C PHE A 234 -5.02 22.51 3.94
N PRO A 235 -5.81 23.53 4.28
CA PRO A 235 -7.18 23.70 3.80
C PRO A 235 -7.22 24.32 2.39
N PHE A 236 -6.60 23.65 1.43
CA PHE A 236 -6.69 24.08 0.02
C PHE A 236 -8.12 23.93 -0.52
N PRO A 237 -8.49 24.69 -1.57
CA PRO A 237 -9.78 24.53 -2.23
C PRO A 237 -10.01 23.11 -2.76
N MET A 238 -11.26 22.64 -2.77
CA MET A 238 -11.61 21.24 -3.07
C MET A 238 -11.14 20.75 -4.46
N PHE A 239 -11.02 21.64 -5.44
CA PHE A 239 -10.56 21.29 -6.78
C PHE A 239 -9.13 20.72 -6.78
N VAL A 240 -8.29 21.08 -5.80
CA VAL A 240 -6.93 20.54 -5.65
C VAL A 240 -6.99 19.04 -5.36
N PHE A 241 -7.88 18.63 -4.46
CA PHE A 241 -8.02 17.24 -4.06
C PHE A 241 -8.76 16.40 -5.10
N GLN A 242 -9.71 16.99 -5.82
CA GLN A 242 -10.28 16.39 -7.04
C GLN A 242 -9.17 16.10 -8.05
N LYS A 243 -8.28 17.09 -8.28
CA LYS A 243 -7.16 16.91 -9.21
C LYS A 243 -6.20 15.81 -8.74
N ILE A 244 -5.90 15.72 -7.45
CA ILE A 244 -5.10 14.62 -6.89
C ILE A 244 -5.77 13.27 -7.20
N GLY A 245 -7.07 13.14 -6.91
CA GLY A 245 -7.82 11.93 -7.24
C GLY A 245 -7.73 11.56 -8.73
N GLU A 246 -7.96 12.52 -9.62
CA GLU A 246 -7.93 12.30 -11.06
C GLU A 246 -6.53 12.01 -11.62
N THR A 247 -5.48 12.62 -11.08
CA THR A 247 -4.14 12.56 -11.66
C THR A 247 -3.21 11.55 -11.00
N VAL A 248 -3.28 11.43 -9.67
CA VAL A 248 -2.46 10.50 -8.89
C VAL A 248 -3.12 9.12 -8.85
N PHE A 249 -4.44 9.07 -8.63
CA PHE A 249 -5.16 7.80 -8.52
C PHE A 249 -5.95 7.44 -9.78
N LYS A 250 -6.22 8.39 -10.67
CA LYS A 250 -7.03 8.21 -11.90
C LYS A 250 -8.38 7.57 -11.62
N VAL A 251 -9.01 8.04 -10.55
CA VAL A 251 -10.24 7.49 -10.02
C VAL A 251 -11.47 8.25 -10.51
N ASN A 252 -12.59 7.53 -10.60
CA ASN A 252 -13.92 8.10 -10.73
C ASN A 252 -14.62 8.18 -9.36
N ASN A 253 -15.86 8.67 -9.34
CA ASN A 253 -16.65 8.85 -8.10
C ASN A 253 -16.97 7.56 -7.33
N THR A 254 -16.70 6.38 -7.90
CA THR A 254 -16.98 5.09 -7.27
C THR A 254 -15.71 4.29 -6.97
N THR A 255 -14.52 4.78 -7.32
CA THR A 255 -13.30 3.98 -7.17
C THR A 255 -12.87 3.90 -5.70
N THR A 256 -12.53 2.69 -5.28
CA THR A 256 -12.09 2.29 -3.94
C THR A 256 -10.67 1.71 -4.02
N SER A 257 -9.99 1.60 -2.87
CA SER A 257 -8.65 0.98 -2.81
C SER A 257 -8.73 -0.55 -2.90
N SER A 258 -7.61 -1.21 -3.22
CA SER A 258 -7.47 -2.68 -3.13
C SER A 258 -7.82 -3.21 -1.75
N LEU A 259 -7.31 -2.55 -0.70
CA LEU A 259 -7.55 -2.94 0.69
C LEU A 259 -9.03 -2.76 1.07
N TYR A 260 -9.70 -1.72 0.56
CA TYR A 260 -11.15 -1.55 0.73
C TYR A 260 -11.92 -2.75 0.17
N GLU A 261 -11.60 -3.18 -1.05
CA GLU A 261 -12.28 -4.33 -1.66
C GLU A 261 -11.93 -5.65 -0.94
N ASP A 262 -10.71 -5.81 -0.43
CA ASP A 262 -10.33 -6.97 0.36
C ASP A 262 -11.14 -7.06 1.67
N LEU A 263 -11.30 -5.95 2.39
CA LEU A 263 -12.16 -5.90 3.60
C LEU A 263 -13.63 -6.09 3.26
N LYS A 264 -14.15 -5.41 2.23
CA LYS A 264 -15.55 -5.56 1.78
C LYS A 264 -15.91 -7.00 1.47
N ASN A 265 -15.01 -7.73 0.83
CA ASN A 265 -15.17 -9.14 0.48
C ASN A 265 -14.76 -10.10 1.61
N LYS A 266 -14.45 -9.58 2.81
CA LYS A 266 -14.07 -10.34 4.01
C LYS A 266 -12.95 -11.33 3.73
N LYS A 267 -11.96 -10.92 2.94
CA LYS A 267 -10.80 -11.76 2.67
C LYS A 267 -10.03 -12.02 3.96
N PRO A 268 -9.44 -13.21 4.12
CA PRO A 268 -8.70 -13.58 5.32
C PRO A 268 -7.37 -12.82 5.46
N THR A 269 -6.86 -12.24 4.38
CA THR A 269 -5.61 -11.49 4.35
C THR A 269 -5.77 -10.24 3.48
N CYS A 270 -4.96 -9.22 3.76
CA CYS A 270 -4.80 -8.04 2.93
C CYS A 270 -3.33 -7.59 2.93
N GLU A 271 -3.05 -6.43 2.35
CA GLU A 271 -1.69 -5.89 2.19
C GLU A 271 -1.20 -5.00 3.35
N ILE A 272 -1.93 -4.89 4.46
CA ILE A 272 -1.64 -3.93 5.54
C ILE A 272 -0.22 -4.03 6.13
N GLU A 273 0.29 -5.26 6.30
CA GLU A 273 1.66 -5.50 6.79
C GLU A 273 2.74 -4.94 5.86
N TYR A 274 2.44 -4.83 4.56
CA TYR A 274 3.35 -4.30 3.55
C TYR A 274 3.12 -2.82 3.27
N LEU A 275 2.11 -2.21 3.91
CA LEU A 275 1.80 -0.79 3.84
C LEU A 275 2.25 -0.10 5.13
N GLN A 276 1.31 0.14 6.04
CA GLN A 276 1.60 0.71 7.36
C GLN A 276 2.51 -0.19 8.20
N GLY A 277 2.39 -1.52 8.09
CA GLY A 277 3.26 -2.45 8.80
C GLY A 277 4.73 -2.26 8.45
N GLU A 278 5.06 -1.99 7.19
CA GLU A 278 6.43 -1.73 6.76
C GLU A 278 6.98 -0.43 7.37
N ILE A 279 6.15 0.62 7.47
CA ILE A 279 6.54 1.86 8.14
C ILE A 279 6.77 1.63 9.64
N VAL A 280 5.91 0.84 10.30
CA VAL A 280 6.05 0.48 11.72
C VAL A 280 7.32 -0.31 11.95
N ARG A 281 7.57 -1.36 11.16
CA ARG A 281 8.78 -2.19 11.24
C ARG A 281 10.04 -1.34 11.11
N LEU A 282 10.08 -0.47 10.10
CA LEU A 282 11.23 0.42 9.90
C LEU A 282 11.36 1.44 11.03
N GLY A 283 10.25 1.95 11.56
CA GLY A 283 10.24 2.84 12.72
C GLY A 283 10.84 2.18 13.96
N GLU A 284 10.51 0.91 14.23
CA GLU A 284 11.08 0.13 15.32
C GLU A 284 12.60 -0.08 15.15
N GLU A 285 13.04 -0.46 13.95
CA GLU A 285 14.46 -0.66 13.62
C GLU A 285 15.28 0.62 13.79
N MET A 286 14.72 1.76 13.35
CA MET A 286 15.37 3.07 13.38
C MET A 286 15.10 3.87 14.66
N LYS A 287 14.30 3.33 15.59
CA LYS A 287 13.84 4.02 16.81
C LYS A 287 13.12 5.34 16.52
N VAL A 288 12.35 5.39 15.44
CA VAL A 288 11.50 6.52 15.05
C VAL A 288 10.04 6.17 15.38
N PRO A 289 9.33 7.00 16.18
CA PRO A 289 7.93 6.74 16.48
C PRO A 289 7.03 6.80 15.22
N THR A 290 6.17 5.80 15.05
CA THR A 290 5.18 5.71 13.97
C THR A 290 3.74 5.46 14.49
N PRO A 291 3.24 6.28 15.43
CA PRO A 291 1.98 6.01 16.11
C PRO A 291 0.75 6.00 15.19
N VAL A 292 0.72 6.82 14.13
CA VAL A 292 -0.42 6.90 13.20
C VAL A 292 -0.46 5.66 12.32
N CYS A 293 0.68 5.27 11.73
CA CYS A 293 0.79 4.04 10.97
C CYS A 293 0.44 2.81 11.82
N LEU A 294 0.93 2.74 13.06
CA LEU A 294 0.60 1.66 14.00
C LEU A 294 -0.90 1.60 14.31
N ARG A 295 -1.53 2.75 14.56
CA ARG A 295 -2.96 2.83 14.83
C ARG A 295 -3.80 2.37 13.63
N VAL A 296 -3.49 2.88 12.44
CA VAL A 296 -4.17 2.49 11.19
C VAL A 296 -4.02 0.99 10.95
N LYS A 297 -2.81 0.44 11.13
CA LYS A 297 -2.55 -1.00 11.05
C LYS A 297 -3.45 -1.79 11.99
N ASN A 298 -3.43 -1.47 13.29
CA ASN A 298 -4.20 -2.19 14.31
C ASN A 298 -5.71 -2.16 14.05
N LEU A 299 -6.26 -1.06 13.52
CA LEU A 299 -7.67 -0.97 13.17
C LEU A 299 -8.04 -1.89 12.01
N VAL A 300 -7.18 -1.98 11.00
CA VAL A 300 -7.37 -2.90 9.87
C VAL A 300 -7.25 -4.36 10.34
N ASP A 301 -6.24 -4.68 11.14
CA ASP A 301 -6.06 -6.04 11.69
C ASP A 301 -7.29 -6.48 12.50
N LYS A 302 -7.81 -5.60 13.36
CA LYS A 302 -9.04 -5.86 14.12
C LYS A 302 -10.25 -6.15 13.22
N ALA A 303 -10.41 -5.41 12.12
CA ALA A 303 -11.50 -5.65 11.17
C ALA A 303 -11.38 -7.03 10.48
N ILE A 304 -10.15 -7.47 10.20
CA ILE A 304 -9.85 -8.78 9.61
C ILE A 304 -10.08 -9.90 10.61
N GLU A 305 -9.53 -9.80 11.81
CA GLU A 305 -9.66 -10.80 12.89
C GLU A 305 -11.14 -11.10 13.19
N LYS A 306 -11.95 -10.06 13.27
CA LYS A 306 -13.38 -10.20 13.56
C LYS A 306 -14.24 -10.53 12.34
N LYS A 307 -13.67 -10.53 11.13
CA LYS A 307 -14.37 -10.74 9.86
C LYS A 307 -15.59 -9.81 9.68
N GLU A 308 -15.49 -8.60 10.23
CA GLU A 308 -16.59 -7.62 10.25
C GLU A 308 -16.86 -7.07 8.84
N GLY A 309 -15.86 -7.11 7.96
CA GLY A 309 -15.91 -6.51 6.64
C GLY A 309 -15.50 -5.05 6.68
N LEU A 310 -16.18 -4.18 5.92
CA LEU A 310 -15.96 -2.74 6.02
C LEU A 310 -16.55 -2.19 7.32
N VAL A 311 -15.68 -1.89 8.27
CA VAL A 311 -16.03 -1.16 9.50
C VAL A 311 -15.69 0.30 9.27
N VAL A 312 -16.71 1.15 9.17
CA VAL A 312 -16.53 2.58 8.99
C VAL A 312 -16.03 3.17 10.31
N ASN A 313 -14.81 3.70 10.29
CA ASN A 313 -14.19 4.37 11.43
C ASN A 313 -14.20 5.87 11.20
N ASN A 314 -14.83 6.61 12.12
CA ASN A 314 -14.79 8.07 12.09
C ASN A 314 -13.34 8.57 12.24
N PRO A 315 -12.96 9.69 11.61
CA PRO A 315 -11.59 10.19 11.69
C PRO A 315 -11.10 10.43 13.12
N GLU A 316 -11.99 10.81 14.04
CA GLU A 316 -11.70 10.99 15.47
C GLU A 316 -11.28 9.69 16.16
N VAL A 317 -11.84 8.55 15.75
CA VAL A 317 -11.48 7.22 16.27
C VAL A 317 -10.13 6.77 15.69
N ILE A 318 -9.84 7.14 14.45
CA ILE A 318 -8.55 6.83 13.83
C ILE A 318 -7.44 7.70 14.43
N LEU A 319 -7.72 8.99 14.67
CA LEU A 319 -6.79 9.96 15.27
C LEU A 319 -6.95 10.07 16.79
N ASP A 320 -7.49 9.05 17.47
CA ASP A 320 -7.58 9.13 18.93
C ASP A 320 -6.17 9.13 19.53
N TRP A 321 -5.68 10.33 19.82
CA TRP A 321 -4.33 10.60 20.31
C TRP A 321 -4.05 9.85 21.61
N ILE A 322 -5.10 9.51 22.38
CA ILE A 322 -4.97 8.76 23.64
C ILE A 322 -4.45 7.34 23.38
N GLU A 323 -4.78 6.74 22.23
CA GLU A 323 -4.28 5.42 21.82
C GLU A 323 -2.91 5.48 21.15
N MET A 324 -2.45 6.67 20.79
CA MET A 324 -1.29 6.91 19.93
C MET A 324 -0.07 7.46 20.68
N ILE A 325 -0.19 7.70 21.98
CA ILE A 325 0.81 8.39 22.79
C ILE A 325 1.28 7.47 23.93
N ASN A 326 2.59 7.43 24.16
CA ASN A 326 3.16 6.95 25.41
C ASN A 326 3.02 8.06 26.46
N LEU A 327 2.86 7.70 27.73
CA LEU A 327 2.74 8.68 28.81
C LEU A 327 3.85 9.74 28.68
N PHE A 328 3.48 11.02 28.70
CA PHE A 328 4.40 12.12 28.41
C PHE A 328 5.61 12.13 29.37
N ASP A 329 5.37 11.79 30.62
CA ASP A 329 6.33 11.64 31.71
C ASP A 329 6.99 10.26 31.82
N ASN A 330 6.41 9.25 31.17
CA ASN A 330 7.00 7.92 31.05
C ASN A 330 6.81 7.38 29.63
N PRO A 331 7.65 7.84 28.67
CA PRO A 331 7.49 7.50 27.26
C PRO A 331 7.72 6.02 26.93
N SER A 332 8.00 5.17 27.92
CA SER A 332 8.10 3.71 27.76
C SER A 332 6.76 2.99 27.99
N VAL A 333 5.75 3.68 28.52
CA VAL A 333 4.43 3.12 28.84
C VAL A 333 3.38 3.67 27.88
N LYS A 334 2.66 2.80 27.18
CA LYS A 334 1.50 3.23 26.38
C LYS A 334 0.38 3.69 27.29
N THR A 335 -0.23 4.83 26.96
CA THR A 335 -1.24 5.50 27.81
C THR A 335 -2.40 4.59 28.21
N LEU A 336 -2.82 3.66 27.34
CA LEU A 336 -3.95 2.74 27.61
C LEU A 336 -3.56 1.31 28.05
N GLU A 337 -2.27 1.03 28.25
CA GLU A 337 -1.82 -0.26 28.81
C GLU A 337 -1.70 -0.19 30.33
N ASN A 338 -1.16 0.91 30.86
CA ASN A 338 -0.99 1.11 32.30
C ASN A 338 -1.19 2.59 32.69
N PRO A 339 -2.42 3.13 32.55
CA PRO A 339 -2.70 4.55 32.76
C PRO A 339 -2.45 5.03 34.19
N SER A 340 -2.40 4.11 35.17
CA SER A 340 -2.15 4.43 36.58
C SER A 340 -0.69 4.79 36.90
N VAL A 341 0.24 4.56 35.96
CA VAL A 341 1.67 4.92 36.12
C VAL A 341 1.94 6.36 35.71
N HIS A 342 0.89 7.10 35.34
CA HIS A 342 0.99 8.51 35.02
C HIS A 342 1.19 9.35 36.28
N SER A 343 2.17 10.24 36.26
CA SER A 343 2.40 11.18 37.33
C SER A 343 1.34 12.26 37.34
N ILE A 344 1.06 12.75 38.54
CA ILE A 344 0.13 13.86 38.73
C ILE A 344 0.64 15.16 38.10
N HIS A 345 1.95 15.30 37.92
CA HIS A 345 2.58 16.42 37.20
C HIS A 345 2.00 16.60 35.80
N CYS A 346 1.86 15.52 35.02
CA CYS A 346 1.24 15.59 33.70
C CYS A 346 -0.24 15.96 33.78
N LEU A 347 -0.95 15.51 34.81
CA LEU A 347 -2.38 15.82 34.95
C LEU A 347 -2.59 17.31 35.24
N VAL A 348 -1.81 17.93 36.14
CA VAL A 348 -2.12 19.30 36.62
C VAL A 348 -1.24 20.41 36.06
N GLU A 349 0.02 20.11 35.70
CA GLU A 349 1.04 21.14 35.44
C GLU A 349 1.51 21.19 33.99
N VAL A 350 1.43 20.09 33.23
CA VAL A 350 1.87 20.06 31.83
C VAL A 350 0.80 20.68 30.92
N PRO A 351 1.05 21.85 30.30
CA PRO A 351 0.02 22.58 29.56
C PRO A 351 -0.60 21.78 28.41
N GLN A 352 0.22 20.98 27.72
CA GLN A 352 -0.20 20.13 26.61
C GLN A 352 -1.18 19.04 27.07
N CYS A 353 -0.90 18.38 28.20
CA CYS A 353 -1.75 17.34 28.78
C CYS A 353 -3.07 17.92 29.34
N VAL A 354 -3.02 19.09 29.98
CA VAL A 354 -4.23 19.77 30.45
C VAL A 354 -5.10 20.22 29.28
N SER A 355 -4.48 20.75 28.21
CA SER A 355 -5.20 21.23 27.03
C SER A 355 -5.88 20.11 26.22
N SER A 356 -5.44 18.86 26.36
CA SER A 356 -6.04 17.71 25.65
C SER A 356 -7.37 17.23 26.24
N LEU A 357 -7.80 17.82 27.38
CA LEU A 357 -8.97 17.45 28.18
C LEU A 357 -8.85 16.07 28.83
N TYR A 358 -9.45 15.90 30.00
CA TYR A 358 -9.41 14.62 30.71
C TYR A 358 -10.41 13.62 30.15
N SER A 359 -10.17 12.35 30.40
CA SER A 359 -11.05 11.24 29.99
C SER A 359 -11.20 10.21 31.10
N ILE A 360 -12.37 9.59 31.19
CA ILE A 360 -12.58 8.38 31.98
C ILE A 360 -12.20 7.18 31.11
N LEU A 361 -11.36 6.32 31.65
CA LEU A 361 -11.00 5.05 31.03
C LEU A 361 -11.82 3.92 31.62
N ALA A 362 -12.24 2.96 30.80
CA ALA A 362 -12.85 1.72 31.23
C ALA A 362 -12.01 0.53 30.78
N GLU A 363 -12.09 -0.58 31.52
CA GLU A 363 -11.47 -1.83 31.10
C GLU A 363 -12.04 -2.29 29.76
N SER A 364 -11.14 -2.60 28.84
CA SER A 364 -11.50 -3.09 27.53
C SER A 364 -11.83 -4.58 27.59
N LYS A 365 -13.05 -4.94 27.20
CA LYS A 365 -13.45 -6.35 27.05
C LYS A 365 -13.07 -6.97 25.70
N ASN A 366 -12.70 -6.15 24.71
CA ASN A 366 -12.57 -6.56 23.30
C ASN A 366 -11.50 -5.76 22.50
N ALA A 367 -10.34 -5.43 23.09
CA ALA A 367 -9.31 -4.66 22.36
C ALA A 367 -7.85 -4.98 22.73
N THR A 368 -6.97 -4.42 21.90
CA THR A 368 -5.50 -4.46 21.90
C THR A 368 -4.83 -3.74 23.07
N SER A 369 -5.56 -2.92 23.84
CA SER A 369 -5.12 -2.24 25.06
C SER A 369 -5.99 -2.64 26.25
N LYS A 370 -5.43 -2.61 27.47
CA LYS A 370 -6.17 -2.98 28.70
C LYS A 370 -7.32 -2.02 29.00
N TYR A 371 -7.15 -0.76 28.65
CA TYR A 371 -8.16 0.29 28.85
C TYR A 371 -8.57 0.91 27.52
N VAL A 372 -9.77 1.48 27.49
CA VAL A 372 -10.32 2.32 26.41
C VAL A 372 -10.94 3.57 26.99
N VAL A 373 -11.00 4.65 26.21
CA VAL A 373 -11.72 5.86 26.61
C VAL A 373 -13.22 5.56 26.64
N SER A 374 -13.82 5.65 27.82
CA SER A 374 -15.27 5.47 28.00
C SER A 374 -16.02 6.78 27.93
N PHE A 375 -15.38 7.88 28.32
CA PHE A 375 -15.99 9.20 28.35
C PHE A 375 -14.91 10.27 28.28
N LYS A 376 -15.14 11.34 27.53
CA LYS A 376 -14.24 12.50 27.43
C LYS A 376 -14.90 13.72 28.06
N PHE A 377 -14.20 14.38 28.97
CA PHE A 377 -14.69 15.57 29.63
C PHE A 377 -14.61 16.79 28.70
N GLY A 378 -15.56 17.72 28.86
CA GLY A 378 -15.47 19.06 28.27
C GLY A 378 -14.52 19.97 29.06
N GLU A 379 -14.32 21.21 28.57
CA GLU A 379 -13.42 22.20 29.19
C GLU A 379 -13.79 22.53 30.64
N ASP A 380 -15.07 22.79 30.92
CA ASP A 380 -15.54 23.15 32.27
C ASP A 380 -15.28 22.03 33.28
N ALA A 381 -15.63 20.79 32.91
CA ALA A 381 -15.43 19.62 33.76
C ALA A 381 -13.94 19.30 33.95
N THR A 382 -13.13 19.47 32.90
CA THR A 382 -11.67 19.32 32.97
C THR A 382 -11.06 20.34 33.94
N ASN A 383 -11.48 21.61 33.86
CA ASN A 383 -11.00 22.67 34.75
C ASN A 383 -11.39 22.41 36.21
N LEU A 384 -12.61 21.93 36.47
CA LEU A 384 -13.04 21.53 37.82
C LEU A 384 -12.18 20.39 38.38
N LEU A 385 -11.93 19.35 37.57
CA LEU A 385 -11.09 18.22 37.98
C LEU A 385 -9.65 18.65 38.25
N LYS A 386 -9.08 19.52 37.40
CA LYS A 386 -7.75 20.08 37.58
C LYS A 386 -7.64 20.86 38.89
N ASN A 387 -8.59 21.77 39.14
CA ASN A 387 -8.61 22.59 40.35
C ASN A 387 -8.79 21.74 41.61
N SER A 388 -9.60 20.67 41.53
CA SER A 388 -9.74 19.70 42.62
C SER A 388 -8.44 18.94 42.89
N ALA A 389 -7.72 18.50 41.85
CA ALA A 389 -6.42 17.85 42.03
C ALA A 389 -5.41 18.78 42.72
N ILE A 390 -5.31 20.03 42.24
CA ILE A 390 -4.42 21.05 42.83
C ILE A 390 -4.75 21.32 44.31
N SER A 391 -6.04 21.42 44.66
CA SER A 391 -6.47 21.72 46.03
C SER A 391 -6.19 20.59 47.04
N HIS A 392 -6.01 19.35 46.57
CA HIS A 392 -5.60 18.21 47.39
C HIS A 392 -4.07 18.11 47.58
N GLY A 393 -3.32 19.19 47.30
CA GLY A 393 -1.90 19.28 47.59
C GLY A 393 -1.02 18.49 46.63
N THR A 394 -1.49 18.28 45.40
CA THR A 394 -0.70 17.60 44.37
C THR A 394 0.18 18.63 43.67
N ASP A 395 1.41 18.77 44.15
CA ASP A 395 2.49 19.45 43.44
C ASP A 395 3.31 18.42 42.65
N GLY A 396 3.92 18.83 41.53
CA GLY A 396 4.62 17.97 40.57
C GLY A 396 5.86 17.21 41.06
N LYS A 397 6.02 17.01 42.38
CA LYS A 397 7.17 16.32 43.00
C LYS A 397 6.88 14.92 43.54
N LYS A 398 5.63 14.46 43.54
CA LYS A 398 5.31 13.07 43.94
C LYS A 398 4.92 12.24 42.72
N LYS A 399 5.71 11.18 42.50
CA LYS A 399 5.44 10.13 41.51
C LYS A 399 4.20 9.35 41.87
#